data_AF-A0A258UQP8-F1
#
_entry.id   AF-A0A258UQP8-F1
#
_cell.length_a   1.000
_cell.length_b   1.000
_cell.length_c   1.000
_cell.angle_alpha   90.00
_cell.angle_beta   90.00
_cell.angle_gamma   90.00
#
_symmetry.space_group_name_H-M   'P 1'
#
loop_
_entity.id
_entity.type
_entity.pdbx_description
1 polymer ?
#
loop_
_entity_poly.entity_id
_entity_poly.type
_entity_poly.pdbx_seq_one_letter_code
_entity_poly.pdbx_strand_id
1 'polypeptide(L)' 'MNERAIWSKYMVAYENALQATSTNEAPWYVIPADSKTNRNLLISKILLNTLQSLNLAYPPVPPEYHTITVED' A
#
# COMPACT_ATOMS: atom_id res chain seq x y z
N MET A 1 24.42 13.63 -10.11
CA MET A 1 24.04 14.74 -11.02
C MET A 1 23.59 14.23 -12.39
N ASN A 2 24.13 13.10 -12.87
CA ASN A 2 23.81 12.51 -14.18
C ASN A 2 22.34 12.12 -14.37
N GLU A 3 21.69 11.53 -13.36
CA GLU A 3 20.27 11.10 -13.48
C GLU A 3 19.32 12.28 -13.72
N ARG A 4 19.55 13.42 -13.05
CA ARG A 4 18.73 14.62 -13.25
C ARG A 4 18.89 15.19 -14.66
N ALA A 5 20.07 15.06 -15.28
CA ALA A 5 20.30 15.51 -16.65
C ALA A 5 19.49 14.71 -17.68
N ILE A 6 19.09 13.48 -17.34
CA ILE A 6 18.24 12.62 -18.18
C ILE A 6 16.81 12.49 -17.64
N TRP A 7 16.34 13.45 -16.83
CA TRP A 7 15.00 13.44 -16.23
C TRP A 7 13.89 13.16 -17.24
N SER A 8 13.93 13.80 -18.41
CA SER A 8 12.92 13.58 -19.46
C SER A 8 12.87 12.13 -19.94
N LYS A 9 14.01 11.42 -19.98
CA LYS A 9 14.05 10.00 -20.34
C LYS A 9 13.44 9.13 -19.25
N TYR A 10 13.64 9.46 -17.97
CA TYR A 10 12.98 8.79 -16.86
C TYR A 10 11.47 8.96 -16.91
N MET A 11 10.99 10.18 -17.18
CA MET A 11 9.54 10.44 -17.26
C MET A 11 8.88 9.57 -18.34
N VAL A 12 9.46 9.49 -19.54
CA VAL A 12 8.96 8.60 -20.60
C VAL A 12 9.01 7.14 -20.18
N ALA A 13 10.10 6.69 -19.52
CA ALA A 13 10.21 5.31 -19.06
C ALA A 13 9.16 4.96 -18.00
N TYR A 14 8.91 5.86 -17.03
CA TYR A 14 7.85 5.70 -16.03
C TYR A 14 6.47 5.68 -16.67
N GLU A 15 6.16 6.61 -17.57
CA GLU A 15 4.88 6.63 -18.28
C GLU A 15 4.62 5.33 -19.03
N ASN A 16 5.62 4.84 -19.79
CA ASN A 16 5.52 3.57 -20.50
C ASN A 16 5.29 2.38 -19.55
N ALA A 17 6.02 2.32 -18.44
CA ALA A 17 5.87 1.25 -17.45
C ALA A 17 4.48 1.26 -16.80
N LEU A 18 3.99 2.45 -16.39
CA LEU A 18 2.68 2.62 -15.77
C LEU A 18 1.54 2.23 -16.74
N GLN A 19 1.61 2.70 -17.98
CA GLN A 19 0.61 2.38 -19.00
C GLN A 19 0.59 0.89 -19.36
N ALA A 20 1.75 0.26 -19.45
CA ALA A 20 1.84 -1.14 -19.87
C ALA A 20 1.47 -2.14 -18.75
N THR A 21 1.57 -1.74 -17.48
CA THR A 21 1.52 -2.70 -16.35
C THR A 21 0.49 -2.42 -15.28
N SER A 22 -0.19 -1.26 -15.29
CA SER A 22 -1.25 -0.99 -14.33
C SER A 22 -2.54 -1.72 -14.73
N THR A 23 -2.90 -2.77 -13.99
CA THR A 23 -4.16 -3.53 -14.20
C THR A 23 -5.12 -3.35 -13.04
N ASN A 24 -6.33 -3.91 -13.14
CA ASN A 24 -7.30 -3.87 -12.05
C ASN A 24 -6.82 -4.69 -10.83
N GLU A 25 -6.14 -5.81 -11.06
CA GLU A 25 -5.63 -6.70 -10.02
C GLU A 25 -4.30 -6.19 -9.42
N ALA A 26 -3.51 -5.47 -10.20
CA ALA A 26 -2.22 -4.90 -9.80
C ALA A 26 -2.10 -3.42 -10.22
N PRO A 27 -2.84 -2.52 -9.56
CA PRO A 27 -2.88 -1.11 -9.95
C PRO A 27 -1.62 -0.36 -9.51
N TRP A 28 -1.14 0.54 -10.37
CA TRP A 28 -0.19 1.59 -9.97
C TRP A 28 -0.93 2.84 -9.51
N TYR A 29 -0.40 3.51 -8.48
CA TYR A 29 -0.90 4.79 -7.99
C TYR A 29 0.17 5.88 -8.11
N VAL A 30 -0.11 6.96 -8.84
CA VAL A 30 0.77 8.13 -8.91
C VAL A 30 0.47 9.06 -7.73
N ILE A 31 1.43 9.21 -6.82
CA ILE A 31 1.26 9.99 -5.58
C ILE A 31 1.98 11.34 -5.69
N PRO A 32 1.28 12.48 -5.52
CA PRO A 32 1.93 13.79 -5.37
C PRO A 32 2.85 13.79 -4.15
N ALA A 33 4.16 13.89 -4.40
CA ALA A 33 5.18 13.61 -3.39
C ALA A 33 5.93 14.84 -2.86
N ASP A 34 5.63 16.05 -3.35
CA ASP A 34 6.30 17.29 -2.95
C ASP A 34 6.12 17.58 -1.45
N SER A 35 4.95 17.26 -0.89
CA SER A 35 4.70 17.28 0.56
C SER A 35 4.81 15.88 1.17
N LYS A 36 5.80 15.69 2.05
CA LYS A 36 6.04 14.39 2.72
C LYS A 36 4.84 13.93 3.54
N THR A 37 4.18 14.84 4.26
CA THR A 37 3.01 14.50 5.09
C THR A 37 1.82 14.08 4.23
N ASN A 38 1.56 14.80 3.13
CA ASN A 38 0.46 14.46 2.21
C ASN A 38 0.73 13.13 1.50
N ARG A 39 1.97 12.91 1.03
CA ARG A 39 2.40 11.63 0.45
C ARG A 39 2.14 10.48 1.42
N ASN A 40 2.58 10.60 2.67
CA ASN A 40 2.40 9.57 3.69
C ASN A 40 0.91 9.29 3.93
N LEU A 41 0.10 10.34 4.08
CA LEU A 41 -1.34 10.22 4.30
C LEU A 41 -2.03 9.49 3.15
N LEU A 42 -1.73 9.83 1.89
CA LEU A 42 -2.34 9.20 0.72
C LEU A 42 -1.98 7.72 0.62
N ILE A 43 -0.69 7.38 0.79
CA ILE A 43 -0.23 5.99 0.78
C ILE A 43 -0.92 5.18 1.89
N SER A 44 -0.96 5.70 3.12
CA SER A 44 -1.62 5.04 4.24
C SER A 44 -3.11 4.80 3.99
N LYS A 45 -3.81 5.75 3.36
CA LYS A 45 -5.23 5.59 3.00
C LYS A 45 -5.44 4.50 1.96
N ILE A 46 -4.60 4.43 0.92
CA ILE A 46 -4.69 3.37 -0.10
C ILE A 46 -4.51 2.01 0.57
N LEU A 47 -3.44 1.84 1.34
CA LEU A 47 -3.15 0.58 2.05
C LEU A 47 -4.27 0.19 3.02
N LEU A 48 -4.77 1.14 3.82
CA LEU A 48 -5.85 0.89 4.76
C LEU A 48 -7.11 0.39 4.04
N ASN A 49 -7.53 1.09 2.98
CA ASN A 49 -8.73 0.73 2.22
C ASN A 49 -8.57 -0.64 1.57
N THR A 50 -7.41 -0.94 0.99
CA THR A 50 -7.11 -2.25 0.40
C THR A 50 -7.19 -3.35 1.47
N LEU A 51 -6.56 -3.18 2.63
CA LEU A 51 -6.60 -4.18 3.70
C LEU A 51 -8.00 -4.34 4.29
N GLN A 52 -8.78 -3.26 4.41
CA GLN A 52 -10.17 -3.32 4.87
C GLN A 52 -11.06 -4.10 3.88
N SER A 53 -10.83 -3.98 2.57
CA SER A 53 -11.60 -4.71 1.56
C SER A 53 -11.44 -6.23 1.62
N LEU A 54 -10.36 -6.73 2.25
CA LEU A 54 -10.14 -8.16 2.47
C LEU A 54 -11.08 -8.74 3.54
N ASN A 55 -11.76 -7.89 4.32
CA ASN A 55 -12.65 -8.28 5.41
C ASN A 55 -12.01 -9.30 6.38
N LEU A 56 -10.77 -9.02 6.78
CA LEU A 56 -10.02 -9.88 7.67
C LEU A 56 -10.65 -9.87 9.07
N ALA A 57 -10.78 -11.05 9.65
CA ALA A 57 -11.21 -11.24 11.03
C ALA A 57 -10.19 -12.10 11.76
N TYR A 58 -10.04 -11.88 13.06
CA TYR A 58 -9.34 -12.84 13.91
C TYR A 58 -10.07 -14.18 13.86
N PRO A 59 -9.34 -15.31 13.98
CA PRO A 59 -9.98 -16.60 14.15
C PRO A 59 -10.83 -16.60 15.42
N PRO A 60 -11.86 -17.46 15.48
CA PRO A 60 -12.66 -17.63 16.68
C PRO A 60 -11.76 -18.07 17.84
N VAL A 61 -12.13 -17.65 19.06
CA VAL A 61 -11.45 -18.11 20.27
C VAL A 61 -11.69 -19.61 20.41
N PRO A 62 -10.63 -20.43 20.58
CA PRO A 62 -10.79 -21.85 20.85
C PRO A 62 -11.62 -22.10 22.13
N PRO A 63 -12.58 -23.04 22.12
CA PRO A 63 -13.44 -23.29 23.27
C PRO A 63 -12.69 -23.55 24.58
N GLU A 64 -11.53 -24.21 24.50
CA GLU A 64 -10.65 -24.52 25.63
C GLU A 64 -10.16 -23.28 26.39
N TYR A 65 -10.10 -22.10 25.76
CA TYR A 65 -9.60 -20.89 26.41
C TYR A 65 -10.62 -20.26 27.34
N HIS A 66 -11.91 -20.57 27.20
CA HIS A 66 -12.95 -20.07 28.11
C HIS A 66 -12.85 -20.63 29.53
N THR A 67 -12.10 -21.72 29.72
CA THR A 67 -11.96 -22.43 30.99
C THR A 67 -10.60 -22.24 31.67
N ILE A 68 -9.65 -21.56 31.03
CA ILE A 68 -8.32 -21.33 31.59
C ILE A 68 -8.39 -20.18 32.61
N THR A 69 -7.93 -20.45 33.83
CA THR A 69 -7.66 -19.44 34.85
C THR A 69 -6.16 -19.29 34.98
N VAL A 70 -5.66 -18.06 34.95
CA VAL A 70 -4.24 -17.76 35.20
C VAL A 70 -4.16 -17.29 36.65
N GLU A 71 -3.47 -18.06 37.49
CA GLU A 71 -3.16 -17.64 38.86
C GLU A 71 -1.91 -16.74 38.84
N ASP A 72 -1.93 -15.68 39.67
CA ASP A 72 -0.83 -14.71 39.81
C ASP A 72 0.41 -15.29 40.52
#